data_AF-A0AAU4HFH1-F1
#
_entry.id   AF-A0AAU4HFH1-F1
#
_cell.length_a   1.000
_cell.length_b   1.000
_cell.length_c   1.000
_cell.angle_alpha   90.00
_cell.angle_beta   90.00
_cell.angle_gamma   90.00
#
_symmetry.space_group_name_H-M   'P 1'
#
loop_
_entity.id
_entity.type
_entity.pdbx_description
1 polymer ?
#
loop_
_entity_poly.entity_id
_entity_poly.type
_entity_poly.pdbx_seq_one_letter_code
_entity_poly.pdbx_strand_id
1 'polypeptide(L)'
;MDSKFEVQDGVLLGGACDTDRLVESLADLGLPLTAHRLEAHRTLLVGTGLSVRLDMAEAGECDPVWWAASALRRRLREVPDRGACRSPGLSRVLRDGGWRNPRLVAGTVPDPAGVMLFKPGMAITPGLLSEIAERLAESGYVADRARVVTSSEIRSRGLASRHYRPGMRFARDAALTSHERARFLAVYDRPGSTALYGVPGRELPVAAAYDVIERRGLAPEALDDWATRSALHHGLDSGRLDGPNCVGDCLHVNVLHGVDGWAGGPVAVLNPHVPGLVARMEARETTAVAILVRARSATPLPWWRVRREVCGVTDPAKALPGSLRGDAAAGLLPLARFDGAPVTKVNNGVHLSNGAMEALHDAWTWFDIAPDTTVGGRVLSAAGLSAQELLTEAFVTDTDGRRRAVSVLTDGLDLTDARDVLVGAEFAPKSS
;
A
#
# COMPACT_ATOMS: atom_id res chain seq x y z
N MET A 1 -1.63 -19.05 29.46
CA MET A 1 -2.73 -19.85 28.90
C MET A 1 -2.09 -20.97 28.10
N ASP A 2 -2.10 -22.20 28.62
CA ASP A 2 -1.61 -23.39 27.90
C ASP A 2 -2.70 -23.88 26.95
N SER A 3 -2.85 -23.20 25.81
CA SER A 3 -3.70 -23.66 24.72
C SER A 3 -2.93 -24.65 23.86
N LYS A 4 -3.16 -25.96 24.06
CA LYS A 4 -2.76 -27.00 23.09
C LYS A 4 -3.62 -26.85 21.85
N PHE A 5 -3.01 -26.44 20.74
CA PHE A 5 -3.68 -26.36 19.44
C PHE A 5 -3.43 -27.67 18.68
N GLU A 6 -4.49 -28.42 18.39
CA GLU A 6 -4.43 -29.53 17.43
C GLU A 6 -5.08 -29.04 16.13
N VAL A 7 -4.36 -29.14 15.02
CA VAL A 7 -4.84 -28.73 13.69
C VAL A 7 -5.36 -29.98 12.98
N GLN A 8 -6.65 -29.98 12.64
CA GLN A 8 -7.29 -30.93 11.74
C GLN A 8 -8.07 -30.11 10.71
N ASP A 9 -7.46 -29.80 9.57
CA ASP A 9 -8.17 -29.44 8.32
C ASP A 9 -7.12 -29.31 7.19
N GLY A 10 -7.13 -30.27 6.27
CA GLY A 10 -6.08 -30.45 5.26
C GLY A 10 -6.42 -29.79 3.92
N VAL A 11 -5.51 -28.94 3.43
CA VAL A 11 -5.42 -28.50 2.04
C VAL A 11 -4.08 -29.01 1.49
N LEU A 12 -4.10 -29.61 0.29
CA LEU A 12 -3.07 -30.55 -0.17
C LEU A 12 -1.93 -29.88 -1.00
N LEU A 13 -0.64 -30.02 -0.61
CA LEU A 13 0.56 -29.54 -1.37
C LEU A 13 1.88 -30.27 -0.98
N GLY A 14 2.79 -30.60 -1.92
CA GLY A 14 3.95 -31.47 -1.66
C GLY A 14 5.37 -31.09 -2.01
N GLY A 15 6.25 -31.92 -1.45
CA GLY A 15 7.71 -31.74 -1.33
C GLY A 15 8.13 -31.81 0.15
N ALA A 16 9.40 -32.11 0.42
CA ALA A 16 9.91 -32.11 1.79
C ALA A 16 10.17 -30.66 2.23
N CYS A 17 9.48 -30.19 3.27
CA CYS A 17 9.80 -28.91 3.90
C CYS A 17 11.16 -29.00 4.59
N ASP A 18 12.03 -28.06 4.23
CA ASP A 18 13.26 -27.76 4.95
C ASP A 18 12.88 -27.10 6.29
N THR A 19 13.13 -27.81 7.38
CA THR A 19 12.76 -27.39 8.74
C THR A 19 13.57 -26.20 9.22
N ASP A 20 14.82 -26.07 8.77
CA ASP A 20 15.70 -24.98 9.18
C ASP A 20 15.31 -23.69 8.46
N ARG A 21 15.06 -23.78 7.13
CA ARG A 21 14.49 -22.65 6.37
C ARG A 21 13.11 -22.22 6.88
N LEU A 22 12.30 -23.17 7.37
CA LEU A 22 11.00 -22.84 7.99
C LEU A 22 11.18 -22.04 9.28
N VAL A 23 12.08 -22.48 10.18
CA VAL A 23 12.38 -21.75 11.42
C VAL A 23 12.96 -20.37 11.12
N GLU A 24 13.88 -20.25 10.16
CA GLU A 24 14.43 -18.97 9.70
C GLU A 24 13.34 -18.05 9.16
N SER A 25 12.44 -18.57 8.33
CA SER A 25 11.30 -17.82 7.76
C SER A 25 10.29 -17.34 8.80
N LEU A 26 10.41 -17.79 10.06
CA LEU A 26 9.55 -17.46 11.20
C LEU A 26 10.30 -16.73 12.32
N ALA A 27 11.58 -16.44 12.15
CA ALA A 27 12.44 -15.88 13.20
C ALA A 27 11.96 -14.50 13.70
N ASP A 28 11.31 -13.71 12.85
CA ASP A 28 10.75 -12.40 13.22
C ASP A 28 9.57 -12.48 14.20
N LEU A 29 9.00 -13.67 14.43
CA LEU A 29 7.98 -13.88 15.46
C LEU A 29 8.56 -13.79 16.87
N GLY A 30 9.88 -13.86 17.04
CA GLY A 30 10.54 -13.81 18.35
C GLY A 30 10.22 -15.03 19.23
N LEU A 31 9.69 -16.10 18.65
CA LEU A 31 9.39 -17.35 19.35
C LEU A 31 10.56 -18.33 19.17
N PRO A 32 11.04 -18.98 20.23
CA PRO A 32 11.99 -20.07 20.09
C PRO A 32 11.24 -21.28 19.51
N LEU A 33 11.38 -21.48 18.20
CA LEU A 33 10.71 -22.53 17.46
C LEU A 33 11.70 -23.63 17.07
N THR A 34 11.30 -24.88 17.25
CA THR A 34 11.98 -26.07 16.76
C THR A 34 11.04 -26.82 15.85
N ALA A 35 11.50 -27.17 14.65
CA ALA A 35 10.74 -27.97 13.70
C ALA A 35 11.27 -29.41 13.68
N HIS A 36 10.37 -30.38 13.92
CA HIS A 36 10.65 -31.80 13.90
C HIS A 36 9.93 -32.44 12.72
N ARG A 37 10.68 -33.04 11.80
CA ARG A 37 10.07 -33.85 10.73
C ARG A 37 9.54 -35.14 11.35
N LEU A 38 8.23 -35.37 11.26
CA LEU A 38 7.58 -36.61 11.69
C LEU A 38 7.56 -37.63 10.54
N GLU A 39 7.16 -37.18 9.35
CA GLU A 39 7.11 -37.97 8.12
C GLU A 39 7.52 -37.08 6.92
N ALA A 40 7.64 -37.65 5.70
CA ALA A 40 8.07 -36.89 4.51
C ALA A 40 7.21 -35.63 4.25
N HIS A 41 5.91 -35.73 4.55
CA HIS A 41 4.92 -34.68 4.34
C HIS A 41 4.39 -34.10 5.67
N ARG A 42 5.03 -34.43 6.81
CA ARG A 42 4.50 -34.09 8.12
C ARG A 42 5.56 -33.47 9.02
N THR A 43 5.35 -32.23 9.41
CA THR A 43 6.26 -31.47 10.28
C THR A 43 5.54 -31.04 11.56
N LEU A 44 6.16 -31.27 12.70
CA LEU A 44 5.71 -30.76 13.99
C LEU A 44 6.57 -29.56 14.36
N LEU A 45 5.94 -28.40 14.54
CA LEU A 45 6.59 -27.21 15.07
C LEU A 45 6.27 -27.07 16.56
N VAL A 46 7.31 -26.98 17.39
CA VAL A 46 7.21 -26.83 18.84
C VAL A 46 7.89 -25.52 19.26
N GLY A 47 7.22 -24.75 20.11
CA GLY A 47 7.79 -23.56 20.76
C GLY A 47 7.10 -23.29 22.09
N THR A 48 7.49 -22.22 22.77
CA THR A 48 6.90 -21.85 24.07
C THR A 48 5.39 -21.63 23.96
N GLY A 49 4.59 -22.58 24.47
CA GLY A 49 3.13 -22.53 24.40
C GLY A 49 2.53 -22.82 23.02
N LEU A 50 3.34 -23.27 22.05
CA LEU A 50 2.92 -23.57 20.69
C LEU A 50 3.31 -25.00 20.32
N SER A 51 2.33 -25.78 19.88
CA SER A 51 2.56 -27.07 19.22
C SER A 51 1.65 -27.09 18.01
N VAL A 52 2.22 -27.10 16.82
CA VAL A 52 1.46 -27.07 15.56
C VAL A 52 1.95 -28.22 14.70
N ARG A 53 1.03 -29.13 14.39
CA ARG A 53 1.24 -30.16 13.38
C ARG A 53 0.88 -29.58 12.02
N LEU A 54 1.83 -29.60 11.10
CA LEU A 54 1.67 -29.21 9.72
C LEU A 54 1.65 -30.48 8.87
N ASP A 55 0.48 -30.81 8.36
CA ASP A 55 0.28 -31.84 7.36
C ASP A 55 0.42 -31.16 5.99
N MET A 56 1.62 -31.23 5.42
CA MET A 56 1.83 -30.94 4.01
C MET A 56 1.22 -32.10 3.22
N ALA A 57 0.76 -31.87 2.00
CA ALA A 57 0.35 -32.99 1.14
C ALA A 57 1.25 -33.18 -0.08
N GLU A 58 0.72 -33.43 -1.28
CA GLU A 58 1.49 -33.66 -2.51
C GLU A 58 1.33 -32.53 -3.56
N ALA A 59 2.36 -32.31 -4.39
CA ALA A 59 2.82 -31.06 -5.06
C ALA A 59 1.77 -30.11 -5.69
N GLY A 60 1.81 -28.83 -5.28
CA GLY A 60 1.46 -27.69 -6.14
C GLY A 60 2.73 -26.89 -6.48
N GLU A 61 2.63 -25.85 -7.31
CA GLU A 61 3.81 -25.09 -7.80
C GLU A 61 4.53 -24.24 -6.73
N CYS A 62 4.07 -24.23 -5.48
CA CYS A 62 4.64 -23.40 -4.40
C CYS A 62 5.71 -24.14 -3.58
N ASP A 63 6.75 -23.42 -3.14
CA ASP A 63 7.74 -23.91 -2.16
C ASP A 63 7.03 -24.40 -0.87
N PRO A 64 7.18 -25.68 -0.47
CA PRO A 64 6.59 -26.23 0.75
C PRO A 64 6.94 -25.44 2.02
N VAL A 65 8.15 -24.86 2.08
CA VAL A 65 8.58 -24.02 3.21
C VAL A 65 7.73 -22.75 3.28
N TRP A 66 7.49 -22.12 2.13
CA TRP A 66 6.67 -20.91 2.04
C TRP A 66 5.23 -21.19 2.44
N TRP A 67 4.64 -22.29 1.94
CA TRP A 67 3.30 -22.69 2.33
C TRP A 67 3.19 -22.95 3.83
N ALA A 68 4.12 -23.70 4.41
CA ALA A 68 4.14 -24.00 5.84
C ALA A 68 4.23 -22.71 6.68
N ALA A 69 5.13 -21.79 6.30
CA ALA A 69 5.26 -20.49 6.96
C ALA A 69 3.99 -19.64 6.81
N SER A 70 3.36 -19.65 5.62
CA SER A 70 2.10 -18.96 5.33
C SER A 70 0.97 -19.47 6.22
N ALA A 71 0.74 -20.78 6.23
CA ALA A 71 -0.30 -21.42 7.04
C ALA A 71 -0.13 -21.13 8.55
N LEU A 72 1.10 -21.23 9.06
CA LEU A 72 1.36 -20.93 10.47
C LEU A 72 1.13 -19.46 10.81
N ARG A 73 1.64 -18.52 9.99
CA ARG A 73 1.44 -17.08 10.24
C ARG A 73 -0.03 -16.70 10.23
N ARG A 74 -0.82 -17.27 9.31
CA ARG A 74 -2.27 -17.12 9.28
C ARG A 74 -2.92 -17.57 10.58
N ARG A 75 -2.50 -18.73 11.08
CA ARG A 75 -3.02 -19.29 12.33
C ARG A 75 -2.65 -18.44 13.55
N LEU A 76 -1.41 -17.97 13.63
CA LEU A 76 -0.91 -17.19 14.76
C LEU A 76 -1.54 -15.78 14.88
N ARG A 77 -2.10 -15.26 13.78
CA ARG A 77 -2.84 -13.99 13.81
C ARG A 77 -4.34 -14.14 14.06
N GLU A 78 -4.85 -15.37 14.19
CA GLU A 78 -6.29 -15.58 14.41
C GLU A 78 -6.74 -15.02 15.76
N VAL A 79 -7.70 -14.09 15.71
CA VAL A 79 -8.36 -13.57 16.91
C VAL A 79 -9.38 -14.58 17.47
N PRO A 80 -9.61 -14.61 18.80
CA PRO A 80 -10.53 -15.58 19.42
C PRO A 80 -11.97 -15.52 18.89
N ASP A 81 -12.43 -14.33 18.48
CA ASP A 81 -13.78 -14.05 18.00
C ASP A 81 -13.87 -13.89 16.46
N ARG A 82 -12.98 -14.55 15.72
CA ARG A 82 -12.94 -14.54 14.23
C ARG A 82 -14.32 -14.76 13.59
N GLY A 83 -15.16 -15.60 14.19
CA GLY A 83 -16.52 -15.86 13.72
C GLY A 83 -17.40 -14.61 13.60
N ALA A 84 -17.20 -13.62 14.48
CA ALA A 84 -17.89 -12.33 14.46
C ALA A 84 -17.36 -11.37 13.37
N CYS A 85 -16.16 -11.63 12.86
CA CYS A 85 -15.46 -10.81 11.88
C CYS A 85 -15.68 -11.27 10.41
N ARG A 86 -16.49 -12.31 10.17
CA ARG A 86 -16.73 -12.83 8.82
C ARG A 86 -17.43 -11.81 7.91
N SER A 87 -17.08 -11.85 6.63
CA SER A 87 -17.66 -11.02 5.56
C SER A 87 -18.40 -11.87 4.52
N PRO A 88 -19.53 -12.51 4.90
CA PRO A 88 -20.19 -13.50 4.04
C PRO A 88 -20.70 -12.87 2.74
N GLY A 89 -20.36 -13.52 1.62
CA GLY A 89 -20.82 -13.10 0.30
C GLY A 89 -20.12 -11.85 -0.24
N LEU A 90 -18.95 -11.46 0.29
CA LEU A 90 -18.15 -10.33 -0.23
C LEU A 90 -17.95 -10.40 -1.76
N SER A 91 -17.77 -11.61 -2.30
CA SER A 91 -17.62 -11.84 -3.74
C SER A 91 -18.80 -11.39 -4.60
N ARG A 92 -19.99 -11.19 -4.01
CA ARG A 92 -21.17 -10.66 -4.71
C ARG A 92 -20.94 -9.25 -5.25
N VAL A 93 -19.98 -8.50 -4.72
CA VAL A 93 -19.60 -7.17 -5.24
C VAL A 93 -19.26 -7.21 -6.73
N LEU A 94 -18.66 -8.30 -7.23
CA LEU A 94 -18.29 -8.44 -8.64
C LEU A 94 -19.50 -8.57 -9.56
N ARG A 95 -20.61 -9.11 -9.05
CA ARG A 95 -21.86 -9.27 -9.80
C ARG A 95 -22.77 -8.05 -9.64
N ASP A 96 -22.88 -7.56 -8.42
CA ASP A 96 -23.89 -6.57 -8.02
C ASP A 96 -23.35 -5.13 -8.10
N GLY A 97 -22.04 -4.94 -8.35
CA GLY A 97 -21.35 -3.65 -8.38
C GLY A 97 -21.13 -3.01 -7.01
N GLY A 98 -21.92 -3.40 -6.01
CA GLY A 98 -21.81 -3.00 -4.63
C GLY A 98 -22.16 -4.13 -3.67
N TRP A 99 -21.62 -4.07 -2.46
CA TRP A 99 -21.90 -5.02 -1.40
C TRP A 99 -21.83 -4.33 -0.04
N ARG A 100 -22.72 -4.71 0.88
CA ARG A 100 -22.69 -4.30 2.29
C ARG A 100 -22.77 -5.54 3.16
N ASN A 101 -22.02 -5.55 4.25
CA ASN A 101 -21.99 -6.70 5.14
C ASN A 101 -23.36 -6.91 5.82
N PRO A 102 -24.00 -8.07 5.62
CA PRO A 102 -25.32 -8.34 6.19
C PRO A 102 -25.31 -8.50 7.72
N ARG A 103 -24.13 -8.66 8.34
CA ARG A 103 -23.98 -8.81 9.79
C ARG A 103 -23.78 -7.48 10.52
N LEU A 104 -23.63 -6.38 9.79
CA LEU A 104 -23.43 -5.05 10.37
C LEU A 104 -24.74 -4.25 10.37
N VAL A 105 -25.08 -3.70 11.53
CA VAL A 105 -26.28 -2.89 11.73
C VAL A 105 -26.25 -1.69 10.78
N ALA A 106 -27.38 -1.41 10.13
CA ALA A 106 -27.53 -0.22 9.31
C ALA A 106 -27.51 1.04 10.20
N GLY A 107 -26.92 2.13 9.72
CA GLY A 107 -26.92 3.41 10.44
C GLY A 107 -25.85 3.58 11.53
N THR A 108 -24.96 2.61 11.75
CA THR A 108 -23.80 2.84 12.63
C THR A 108 -22.88 3.89 12.02
N VAL A 109 -22.40 4.81 12.85
CA VAL A 109 -21.40 5.82 12.45
C VAL A 109 -20.21 5.09 11.79
N PRO A 110 -19.76 5.53 10.61
CA PRO A 110 -18.59 4.94 9.96
C PRO A 110 -17.35 5.09 10.83
N ASP A 111 -16.64 3.99 11.00
CA ASP A 111 -15.37 3.91 11.72
C ASP A 111 -14.36 3.13 10.87
N PRO A 112 -13.84 3.76 9.79
CA PRO A 112 -12.94 3.08 8.88
C PRO A 112 -11.60 2.85 9.56
N ALA A 113 -11.22 1.58 9.70
CA ALA A 113 -9.84 1.23 10.03
C ALA A 113 -8.93 1.41 8.80
N GLY A 114 -9.49 1.26 7.60
CA GLY A 114 -8.80 1.50 6.34
C GLY A 114 -9.66 1.17 5.12
N VAL A 115 -9.11 1.43 3.95
CA VAL A 115 -9.65 0.96 2.67
C VAL A 115 -8.63 0.06 2.02
N MET A 116 -9.08 -1.12 1.61
CA MET A 116 -8.34 -2.00 0.72
C MET A 116 -8.80 -1.73 -0.72
N LEU A 117 -7.85 -1.45 -1.61
CA LEU A 117 -8.14 -1.15 -3.02
C LEU A 117 -7.36 -2.10 -3.91
N PHE A 118 -8.06 -2.94 -4.67
CA PHE A 118 -7.47 -3.66 -5.78
C PHE A 118 -7.25 -2.68 -6.92
N LYS A 119 -5.99 -2.53 -7.32
CA LYS A 119 -5.60 -1.55 -8.33
C LYS A 119 -6.24 -1.88 -9.68
N PRO A 120 -6.56 -0.87 -10.51
CA PRO A 120 -7.00 -1.09 -11.89
C PRO A 120 -6.05 -2.03 -12.65
N GLY A 121 -6.60 -2.98 -13.38
CA GLY A 121 -5.85 -3.98 -14.16
C GLY A 121 -5.52 -5.28 -13.41
N MET A 122 -5.97 -5.43 -12.17
CA MET A 122 -5.87 -6.70 -11.43
C MET A 122 -7.01 -7.66 -11.77
N ALA A 123 -6.69 -8.95 -11.87
CA ALA A 123 -7.67 -10.02 -11.96
C ALA A 123 -8.29 -10.25 -10.58
N ILE A 124 -9.59 -9.99 -10.45
CA ILE A 124 -10.32 -10.11 -9.18
C ILE A 124 -11.38 -11.19 -9.36
N THR A 125 -11.20 -12.30 -8.65
CA THR A 125 -12.10 -13.47 -8.72
C THR A 125 -12.96 -13.58 -7.45
N PRO A 126 -14.10 -14.28 -7.50
CA PRO A 126 -14.86 -14.61 -6.30
C PRO A 126 -14.04 -15.35 -5.23
N GLY A 127 -13.14 -16.25 -5.65
CA GLY A 127 -12.26 -17.00 -4.76
C GLY A 127 -11.26 -16.08 -4.03
N LEU A 128 -10.64 -15.15 -4.75
CA LEU A 128 -9.77 -14.14 -4.16
C LEU A 128 -10.51 -13.33 -3.09
N LEU A 129 -11.71 -12.82 -3.39
CA LEU A 129 -12.48 -12.02 -2.42
C LEU A 129 -12.93 -12.82 -1.19
N SER A 130 -13.25 -14.11 -1.35
CA SER A 130 -13.52 -14.98 -0.21
C SER A 130 -12.27 -15.14 0.68
N GLU A 131 -11.10 -15.29 0.08
CA GLU A 131 -9.83 -15.39 0.79
C GLU A 131 -9.46 -14.07 1.51
N ILE A 132 -9.74 -12.91 0.90
CA ILE A 132 -9.64 -11.61 1.58
C ILE A 132 -10.53 -11.56 2.81
N ALA A 133 -11.80 -11.95 2.66
CA ALA A 133 -12.76 -11.95 3.76
C ALA A 133 -12.28 -12.81 4.94
N GLU A 134 -11.69 -13.97 4.67
CA GLU A 134 -11.12 -14.83 5.70
C GLU A 134 -9.89 -14.20 6.36
N ARG A 135 -8.95 -13.64 5.60
CA ARG A 135 -7.75 -12.99 6.17
C ARG A 135 -8.06 -11.73 6.99
N LEU A 136 -9.07 -10.96 6.61
CA LEU A 136 -9.59 -9.88 7.44
C LEU A 136 -10.16 -10.45 8.75
N ALA A 137 -10.98 -11.50 8.67
CA ALA A 137 -11.58 -12.12 9.85
C ALA A 137 -10.54 -12.71 10.81
N GLU A 138 -9.50 -13.38 10.28
CA GLU A 138 -8.36 -13.87 11.04
C GLU A 138 -7.77 -12.75 11.90
N SER A 139 -7.57 -11.56 11.32
CA SER A 139 -6.94 -10.42 12.01
C SER A 139 -7.89 -9.57 12.87
N GLY A 140 -9.16 -9.96 13.00
CA GLY A 140 -10.16 -9.24 13.79
C GLY A 140 -10.85 -8.07 13.07
N TYR A 141 -10.75 -8.05 11.75
CA TYR A 141 -11.33 -7.04 10.87
C TYR A 141 -12.45 -7.62 10.02
N VAL A 142 -13.32 -6.75 9.54
CA VAL A 142 -14.44 -7.13 8.68
C VAL A 142 -14.54 -6.13 7.52
N ALA A 143 -14.92 -6.61 6.34
CA ALA A 143 -15.34 -5.75 5.25
C ALA A 143 -16.73 -5.19 5.60
N ASP A 144 -16.89 -3.87 5.72
CA ASP A 144 -18.17 -3.19 5.93
C ASP A 144 -18.93 -3.03 4.61
N ARG A 145 -18.23 -2.48 3.62
CA ARG A 145 -18.75 -2.20 2.28
C ARG A 145 -17.72 -2.57 1.26
N ALA A 146 -18.16 -2.95 0.07
CA ALA A 146 -17.31 -3.08 -1.09
C ALA A 146 -18.03 -2.54 -2.32
N ARG A 147 -17.28 -2.04 -3.29
CA ARG A 147 -17.84 -1.65 -4.58
C ARG A 147 -16.83 -1.79 -5.71
N VAL A 148 -17.35 -2.10 -6.90
CA VAL A 148 -16.61 -2.01 -8.15
C VAL A 148 -16.62 -0.54 -8.57
N VAL A 149 -15.45 0.00 -8.90
CA VAL A 149 -15.29 1.38 -9.35
C VAL A 149 -14.76 1.33 -10.78
N THR A 150 -15.55 1.82 -11.73
CA THR A 150 -15.19 1.80 -13.15
C THR A 150 -14.21 2.90 -13.50
N SER A 151 -13.41 2.72 -14.56
CA SER A 151 -12.55 3.78 -15.12
C SER A 151 -13.32 5.09 -15.43
N SER A 152 -14.56 5.00 -15.91
CA SER A 152 -15.42 6.17 -16.14
C SER A 152 -15.72 6.92 -14.84
N GLU A 153 -15.99 6.19 -13.75
CA GLU A 153 -16.20 6.78 -12.44
C GLU A 153 -14.90 7.38 -11.87
N ILE A 154 -13.78 6.67 -11.98
CA ILE A 154 -12.46 7.15 -11.56
C ILE A 154 -12.14 8.49 -12.22
N ARG A 155 -12.34 8.60 -13.54
CA ARG A 155 -12.08 9.82 -14.31
C ARG A 155 -13.06 10.94 -13.98
N SER A 156 -14.37 10.69 -14.10
CA SER A 156 -15.40 11.73 -13.93
C SER A 156 -15.41 12.36 -12.55
N ARG A 157 -14.99 11.60 -11.52
CA ARG A 157 -14.91 12.07 -10.14
C ARG A 157 -13.49 12.43 -9.69
N GLY A 158 -12.50 12.24 -10.55
CA GLY A 158 -11.08 12.47 -10.25
C GLY A 158 -10.54 11.64 -9.09
N LEU A 159 -10.99 10.37 -8.97
CA LEU A 159 -10.66 9.52 -7.81
C LEU A 159 -9.16 9.21 -7.73
N ALA A 160 -8.52 8.93 -8.86
CA ALA A 160 -7.07 8.68 -8.90
C ALA A 160 -6.27 9.92 -8.47
N SER A 161 -6.66 11.09 -8.99
CA SER A 161 -6.04 12.37 -8.62
C SER A 161 -6.23 12.71 -7.14
N ARG A 162 -7.40 12.42 -6.56
CA ARG A 162 -7.67 12.59 -5.13
C ARG A 162 -6.84 11.61 -4.29
N HIS A 163 -6.86 10.33 -4.65
CA HIS A 163 -6.10 9.29 -3.94
C HIS A 163 -4.60 9.60 -3.88
N TYR A 164 -4.02 10.14 -4.96
CA TYR A 164 -2.60 10.55 -5.01
C TYR A 164 -2.38 12.06 -4.81
N ARG A 165 -3.28 12.76 -4.10
CA ARG A 165 -3.28 14.23 -3.99
C ARG A 165 -1.92 14.86 -3.63
N PRO A 166 -1.15 14.40 -2.62
CA PRO A 166 0.18 14.97 -2.34
C PRO A 166 1.12 14.90 -3.55
N GLY A 167 1.20 13.74 -4.19
CA GLY A 167 2.07 13.53 -5.35
C GLY A 167 1.61 14.34 -6.58
N MET A 168 0.29 14.43 -6.77
CA MET A 168 -0.34 15.21 -7.84
C MET A 168 -0.07 16.71 -7.74
N ARG A 169 -0.01 17.26 -6.51
CA ARG A 169 0.34 18.67 -6.30
C ARG A 169 1.70 18.98 -6.91
N PHE A 170 2.73 18.20 -6.61
CA PHE A 170 4.07 18.40 -7.17
C PHE A 170 4.19 18.07 -8.65
N ALA A 171 3.40 17.11 -9.13
CA ALA A 171 3.37 16.78 -10.56
C ALA A 171 2.79 17.94 -11.40
N ARG A 172 1.97 18.81 -10.80
CA ARG A 172 1.38 20.01 -11.43
C ARG A 172 2.13 21.30 -11.12
N ASP A 173 2.62 21.44 -9.89
CA ASP A 173 3.24 22.67 -9.40
C ASP A 173 4.73 22.43 -9.10
N ALA A 174 5.60 23.13 -9.81
CA ALA A 174 7.06 22.99 -9.72
C ALA A 174 7.68 23.69 -8.48
N ALA A 175 7.01 23.65 -7.32
CA ALA A 175 7.36 24.45 -6.15
C ALA A 175 8.12 23.66 -5.07
N LEU A 176 9.43 23.93 -4.95
CA LEU A 176 10.27 23.44 -3.86
C LEU A 176 10.35 24.50 -2.74
N THR A 177 10.15 24.08 -1.49
CA THR A 177 10.53 24.86 -0.31
C THR A 177 12.05 24.97 -0.19
N SER A 178 12.56 25.87 0.65
CA SER A 178 14.00 26.00 0.91
C SER A 178 14.63 24.67 1.39
N HIS A 179 13.91 23.90 2.21
CA HIS A 179 14.41 22.61 2.70
C HIS A 179 14.50 21.55 1.59
N GLU A 180 13.44 21.40 0.77
CA GLU A 180 13.44 20.46 -0.35
C GLU A 180 14.44 20.88 -1.43
N ARG A 181 14.63 22.20 -1.66
CA ARG A 181 15.67 22.71 -2.56
C ARG A 181 17.07 22.39 -2.03
N ALA A 182 17.33 22.52 -0.74
CA ALA A 182 18.61 22.13 -0.15
C ALA A 182 18.88 20.62 -0.34
N ARG A 183 17.86 19.77 -0.12
CA ARG A 183 17.97 18.32 -0.39
C ARG A 183 18.20 18.01 -1.87
N PHE A 184 17.49 18.69 -2.77
CA PHE A 184 17.72 18.60 -4.21
C PHE A 184 19.18 18.94 -4.57
N LEU A 185 19.71 20.06 -4.08
CA LEU A 185 21.08 20.47 -4.36
C LEU A 185 22.11 19.49 -3.78
N ALA A 186 21.87 18.95 -2.57
CA ALA A 186 22.75 17.95 -1.96
C ALA A 186 22.89 16.68 -2.83
N VAL A 187 21.87 16.35 -3.62
CA VAL A 187 21.92 15.22 -4.56
C VAL A 187 22.50 15.64 -5.91
N TYR A 188 21.98 16.71 -6.52
CA TYR A 188 22.21 17.00 -7.93
C TYR A 188 23.33 18.02 -8.19
N ASP A 189 23.72 18.86 -7.23
CA ASP A 189 24.84 19.83 -7.36
C ASP A 189 26.13 19.28 -6.74
N ARG A 190 26.54 18.08 -7.18
CA ARG A 190 27.77 17.40 -6.75
C ARG A 190 28.80 17.29 -7.89
N PRO A 191 30.07 16.96 -7.58
CA PRO A 191 31.07 16.65 -8.61
C PRO A 191 30.54 15.65 -9.64
N GLY A 192 30.72 15.95 -10.92
CA GLY A 192 30.18 15.15 -12.03
C GLY A 192 28.85 15.66 -12.61
N SER A 193 28.12 16.54 -11.93
CA SER A 193 26.88 17.13 -12.46
C SER A 193 27.10 17.87 -13.79
N THR A 194 28.07 18.77 -13.88
CA THR A 194 28.42 19.45 -15.14
C THR A 194 28.87 18.48 -16.23
N ALA A 195 29.61 17.43 -15.87
CA ALA A 195 30.05 16.43 -16.85
C ALA A 195 28.88 15.61 -17.40
N LEU A 196 27.89 15.30 -16.56
CA LEU A 196 26.71 14.50 -16.92
C LEU A 196 25.63 15.33 -17.64
N TYR A 197 25.42 16.57 -17.21
CA TYR A 197 24.31 17.43 -17.63
C TYR A 197 24.72 18.58 -18.55
N GLY A 198 26.01 18.89 -18.62
CA GLY A 198 26.51 20.09 -19.30
C GLY A 198 26.33 21.38 -18.50
N VAL A 199 25.66 21.33 -17.33
CA VAL A 199 25.46 22.46 -16.41
C VAL A 199 25.62 22.00 -14.96
N PRO A 200 26.01 22.89 -14.02
CA PRO A 200 25.97 22.58 -12.59
C PRO A 200 24.55 22.20 -12.14
N GLY A 201 24.43 21.33 -11.14
CA GLY A 201 23.14 20.89 -10.63
C GLY A 201 22.25 22.02 -10.11
N ARG A 202 22.85 23.08 -9.55
CA ARG A 202 22.13 24.28 -9.10
C ARG A 202 21.47 25.09 -10.23
N GLU A 203 21.96 24.93 -11.46
CA GLU A 203 21.46 25.57 -12.67
C GLU A 203 20.48 24.69 -13.45
N LEU A 204 20.24 23.44 -13.02
CA LEU A 204 19.22 22.59 -13.62
C LEU A 204 17.84 23.25 -13.51
N PRO A 205 17.13 23.43 -14.65
CA PRO A 205 15.72 23.80 -14.61
C PRO A 205 14.93 22.75 -13.83
N VAL A 206 14.01 23.20 -12.97
CA VAL A 206 13.07 22.34 -12.26
C VAL A 206 11.69 22.55 -12.90
N ALA A 207 11.03 21.45 -13.26
CA ALA A 207 9.72 21.49 -13.89
C ALA A 207 8.77 20.46 -13.28
N ALA A 208 7.48 20.79 -13.27
CA ALA A 208 6.42 19.85 -12.94
C ALA A 208 6.28 18.82 -14.06
N ALA A 209 5.88 17.58 -13.73
CA ALA A 209 5.70 16.53 -14.73
C ALA A 209 4.67 16.90 -15.81
N TYR A 210 3.57 17.57 -15.45
CA TYR A 210 2.55 18.00 -16.41
C TYR A 210 3.05 19.11 -17.35
N ASP A 211 3.89 20.04 -16.88
CA ASP A 211 4.53 21.05 -17.74
C ASP A 211 5.44 20.40 -18.77
N VAL A 212 6.19 19.37 -18.36
CA VAL A 212 7.05 18.61 -19.26
C VAL A 212 6.21 17.88 -20.30
N ILE A 213 5.11 17.23 -19.89
CA ILE A 213 4.18 16.57 -20.79
C ILE A 213 3.63 17.54 -21.83
N GLU A 214 3.14 18.71 -21.41
CA GLU A 214 2.53 19.71 -22.31
C GLU A 214 3.56 20.31 -23.26
N ARG A 215 4.65 20.89 -22.73
CA ARG A 215 5.67 21.58 -23.54
C ARG A 215 6.38 20.67 -24.53
N ARG A 216 6.40 19.36 -24.25
CA ARG A 216 7.09 18.36 -25.06
C ARG A 216 6.14 17.48 -25.87
N GLY A 217 4.82 17.62 -25.70
CA GLY A 217 3.82 16.78 -26.37
C GLY A 217 3.95 15.30 -26.04
N LEU A 218 4.35 14.95 -24.81
CA LEU A 218 4.52 13.56 -24.39
C LEU A 218 3.19 12.96 -23.95
N ALA A 219 3.00 11.66 -24.17
CA ALA A 219 1.96 10.93 -23.45
C ALA A 219 2.35 10.80 -21.96
N PRO A 220 1.41 10.92 -21.00
CA PRO A 220 1.69 10.70 -19.58
C PRO A 220 2.38 9.36 -19.28
N GLU A 221 1.98 8.31 -19.99
CA GLU A 221 2.54 6.96 -19.88
C GLU A 221 3.99 6.90 -20.33
N ALA A 222 4.38 7.67 -21.36
CA ALA A 222 5.76 7.68 -21.85
C ALA A 222 6.74 8.27 -20.80
N LEU A 223 6.31 9.33 -20.10
CA LEU A 223 7.11 9.93 -19.02
C LEU A 223 7.23 8.97 -17.82
N ASP A 224 6.15 8.30 -17.47
CA ASP A 224 6.15 7.33 -16.37
C ASP A 224 6.94 6.05 -16.71
N ASP A 225 6.85 5.54 -17.93
CA ASP A 225 7.65 4.40 -18.38
C ASP A 225 9.14 4.73 -18.32
N TRP A 226 9.54 5.94 -18.71
CA TRP A 226 10.90 6.42 -18.53
C TRP A 226 11.30 6.47 -17.05
N ALA A 227 10.47 7.07 -16.20
CA ALA A 227 10.75 7.19 -14.76
C ALA A 227 10.85 5.80 -14.10
N THR A 228 9.98 4.88 -14.48
CA THR A 228 9.96 3.50 -14.00
C THR A 228 11.20 2.73 -14.44
N ARG A 229 11.64 2.86 -15.70
CA ARG A 229 12.91 2.25 -16.16
C ARG A 229 14.10 2.79 -15.37
N SER A 230 14.16 4.09 -15.14
CA SER A 230 15.20 4.71 -14.33
C SER A 230 15.19 4.17 -12.88
N ALA A 231 14.00 4.05 -12.26
CA ALA A 231 13.85 3.47 -10.93
C ALA A 231 14.22 1.98 -10.85
N LEU A 232 13.93 1.20 -11.90
CA LEU A 232 14.33 -0.21 -11.98
C LEU A 232 15.84 -0.35 -12.14
N HIS A 233 16.47 0.55 -12.90
CA HIS A 233 17.91 0.51 -13.14
C HIS A 233 18.73 1.00 -11.94
N HIS A 234 18.33 2.11 -11.30
CA HIS A 234 19.10 2.75 -10.24
C HIS A 234 18.61 2.46 -8.82
N GLY A 235 17.38 1.95 -8.67
CA GLY A 235 16.66 1.94 -7.40
C GLY A 235 15.92 3.25 -7.14
N LEU A 236 14.94 3.21 -6.23
CA LEU A 236 14.27 4.41 -5.72
C LEU A 236 15.14 5.04 -4.62
N ASP A 237 15.16 6.37 -4.57
CA ASP A 237 15.97 7.13 -3.62
C ASP A 237 17.45 6.75 -3.66
N SER A 238 17.97 6.66 -4.90
CA SER A 238 19.27 6.03 -5.18
C SER A 238 20.48 6.82 -4.66
N GLY A 239 20.31 8.10 -4.35
CA GLY A 239 21.40 9.03 -4.08
C GLY A 239 22.29 9.29 -5.30
N ARG A 240 21.91 8.84 -6.49
CA ARG A 240 22.68 9.00 -7.73
C ARG A 240 22.26 10.27 -8.47
N LEU A 241 23.18 10.82 -9.28
CA LEU A 241 22.86 11.96 -10.13
C LEU A 241 21.79 11.56 -11.17
N ASP A 242 21.98 10.46 -11.88
CA ASP A 242 21.12 9.96 -12.97
C ASP A 242 19.87 9.16 -12.51
N GLY A 243 19.69 8.98 -11.21
CA GLY A 243 18.62 8.18 -10.65
C GLY A 243 17.49 9.01 -10.05
N PRO A 244 16.36 8.37 -9.71
CA PRO A 244 15.28 9.03 -8.98
C PRO A 244 15.64 9.18 -7.50
N ASN A 245 15.33 10.34 -6.93
CA ASN A 245 15.65 10.71 -5.55
C ASN A 245 14.45 11.32 -4.82
N CYS A 246 14.28 10.98 -3.54
CA CYS A 246 13.26 11.58 -2.68
C CYS A 246 13.83 12.83 -2.00
N VAL A 247 13.27 14.00 -2.30
CA VAL A 247 13.75 15.29 -1.75
C VAL A 247 12.76 15.91 -0.76
N GLY A 248 11.61 15.28 -0.53
CA GLY A 248 10.57 15.67 0.41
C GLY A 248 9.45 14.62 0.50
N ASP A 249 8.48 14.85 1.37
CA ASP A 249 7.35 13.92 1.56
C ASP A 249 6.53 13.83 0.26
N CYS A 250 6.40 12.61 -0.28
CA CYS A 250 5.75 12.35 -1.57
C CYS A 250 6.37 13.12 -2.76
N LEU A 251 7.61 13.58 -2.65
CA LEU A 251 8.30 14.39 -3.65
C LEU A 251 9.55 13.67 -4.18
N HIS A 252 9.41 13.09 -5.36
CA HIS A 252 10.48 12.42 -6.08
C HIS A 252 10.95 13.30 -7.24
N VAL A 253 12.24 13.33 -7.47
CA VAL A 253 12.86 14.05 -8.58
C VAL A 253 13.65 13.08 -9.42
N ASN A 254 13.58 13.22 -10.74
CA ASN A 254 14.47 12.54 -11.66
C ASN A 254 14.93 13.51 -12.75
N VAL A 255 16.18 13.44 -13.20
CA VAL A 255 16.70 14.33 -14.24
C VAL A 255 16.48 13.71 -15.60
N LEU A 256 15.65 14.38 -16.38
CA LEU A 256 15.33 14.04 -17.75
C LEU A 256 16.46 14.53 -18.66
N HIS A 257 17.32 13.62 -19.14
CA HIS A 257 18.42 13.96 -20.04
C HIS A 257 18.71 12.82 -21.03
N GLY A 258 19.21 13.17 -22.23
CA GLY A 258 19.81 12.19 -23.16
C GLY A 258 18.91 11.05 -23.61
N VAL A 259 17.58 11.24 -23.65
CA VAL A 259 16.67 10.20 -24.15
C VAL A 259 16.50 10.36 -25.65
N ASP A 260 16.60 9.25 -26.38
CA ASP A 260 16.51 9.22 -27.84
C ASP A 260 15.20 9.86 -28.32
N GLY A 261 15.32 10.78 -29.29
CA GLY A 261 14.20 11.56 -29.82
C GLY A 261 13.82 12.79 -29.01
N TRP A 262 14.54 13.12 -27.92
CA TRP A 262 14.25 14.31 -27.11
C TRP A 262 15.19 15.47 -27.44
N ALA A 263 14.66 16.54 -28.03
CA ALA A 263 15.39 17.78 -28.29
C ALA A 263 15.31 18.72 -27.08
N GLY A 264 16.36 18.79 -26.24
CA GLY A 264 16.42 19.74 -25.13
C GLY A 264 17.56 19.49 -24.16
N GLY A 265 17.92 20.52 -23.40
CA GLY A 265 18.83 20.40 -22.26
C GLY A 265 18.21 19.58 -21.11
N PRO A 266 19.02 19.21 -20.11
CA PRO A 266 18.56 18.45 -18.95
C PRO A 266 17.52 19.23 -18.14
N VAL A 267 16.52 18.53 -17.58
CA VAL A 267 15.52 19.13 -16.68
C VAL A 267 15.24 18.20 -15.51
N ALA A 268 15.25 18.74 -14.29
CA ALA A 268 14.81 18.02 -13.10
C ALA A 268 13.28 18.00 -13.05
N VAL A 269 12.68 16.82 -13.17
CA VAL A 269 11.23 16.64 -13.23
C VAL A 269 10.71 16.20 -11.87
N LEU A 270 9.74 16.94 -11.33
CA LEU A 270 9.07 16.60 -10.09
C LEU A 270 7.97 15.56 -10.34
N ASN A 271 8.01 14.46 -9.59
CA ASN A 271 7.05 13.35 -9.63
C ASN A 271 6.71 12.83 -11.05
N PRO A 272 7.72 12.48 -11.87
CA PRO A 272 7.51 12.11 -13.27
C PRO A 272 6.65 10.85 -13.48
N HIS A 273 6.52 10.00 -12.46
CA HIS A 273 5.72 8.78 -12.51
C HIS A 273 4.21 9.00 -12.28
N VAL A 274 3.83 10.11 -11.63
CA VAL A 274 2.46 10.33 -11.18
C VAL A 274 1.46 10.48 -12.34
N PRO A 275 1.75 11.23 -13.42
CA PRO A 275 0.82 11.36 -14.54
C PRO A 275 0.47 10.02 -15.19
N GLY A 276 1.45 9.15 -15.47
CA GLY A 276 1.20 7.84 -16.05
C GLY A 276 0.50 6.88 -15.08
N LEU A 277 0.76 6.98 -13.78
CA LEU A 277 0.00 6.25 -12.75
C LEU A 277 -1.49 6.62 -12.78
N VAL A 278 -1.82 7.91 -12.82
CA VAL A 278 -3.21 8.39 -12.92
C VAL A 278 -3.82 7.97 -14.25
N ALA A 279 -3.11 8.14 -15.37
CA ALA A 279 -3.60 7.78 -16.69
C ALA A 279 -3.95 6.28 -16.79
N ARG A 280 -3.11 5.40 -16.21
CA ARG A 280 -3.43 3.96 -16.13
C ARG A 280 -4.67 3.66 -15.29
N MET A 281 -4.88 4.36 -14.18
CA MET A 281 -6.09 4.18 -13.38
C MET A 281 -7.35 4.65 -14.11
N GLU A 282 -7.21 5.62 -15.00
CA GLU A 282 -8.29 6.19 -15.81
C GLU A 282 -8.42 5.53 -17.18
N ALA A 283 -7.56 4.57 -17.51
CA ALA A 283 -7.57 3.85 -18.77
C ALA A 283 -8.88 3.08 -18.94
N ARG A 284 -9.39 3.04 -20.17
CA ARG A 284 -10.68 2.41 -20.49
C ARG A 284 -10.69 0.94 -20.06
N GLU A 285 -11.87 0.43 -19.74
CA GLU A 285 -12.12 -0.98 -19.41
C GLU A 285 -11.39 -1.49 -18.15
N THR A 286 -10.70 -0.61 -17.43
CA THR A 286 -10.18 -0.96 -16.11
C THR A 286 -11.24 -0.78 -15.03
N THR A 287 -11.19 -1.65 -14.03
CA THR A 287 -12.02 -1.58 -12.82
C THR A 287 -11.14 -1.74 -11.59
N ALA A 288 -11.44 -0.98 -10.54
CA ALA A 288 -10.93 -1.23 -9.21
C ALA A 288 -12.03 -1.87 -8.35
N VAL A 289 -11.63 -2.60 -7.30
CA VAL A 289 -12.54 -2.99 -6.22
C VAL A 289 -12.05 -2.34 -4.94
N ALA A 290 -12.88 -1.47 -4.37
CA ALA A 290 -12.61 -0.85 -3.07
C ALA A 290 -13.40 -1.58 -1.99
N ILE A 291 -12.76 -1.85 -0.86
CA ILE A 291 -13.33 -2.51 0.32
C ILE A 291 -13.07 -1.61 1.53
N LEU A 292 -14.14 -1.16 2.19
CA LEU A 292 -14.08 -0.43 3.44
C LEU A 292 -13.89 -1.44 4.58
N VAL A 293 -12.79 -1.32 5.31
CA VAL A 293 -12.41 -2.24 6.39
C VAL A 293 -12.63 -1.56 7.73
N ARG A 294 -13.18 -2.30 8.69
CA ARG A 294 -13.37 -1.83 10.08
C ARG A 294 -12.93 -2.90 11.07
N ALA A 295 -12.46 -2.47 12.23
CA ALA A 295 -12.24 -3.38 13.35
C ALA A 295 -13.57 -3.96 13.83
N ARG A 296 -13.58 -5.23 14.23
CA ARG A 296 -14.78 -5.90 14.76
C ARG A 296 -14.49 -6.73 16.00
N SER A 297 -13.32 -7.35 16.07
CA SER A 297 -12.88 -8.09 17.24
C SER A 297 -12.76 -7.17 18.46
N ALA A 298 -12.92 -7.73 19.67
CA ALA A 298 -12.53 -7.04 20.90
C ALA A 298 -11.00 -6.88 21.03
N THR A 299 -10.24 -7.73 20.34
CA THR A 299 -8.77 -7.75 20.35
C THR A 299 -8.24 -7.85 18.91
N PRO A 300 -8.55 -6.86 18.04
CA PRO A 300 -8.06 -6.88 16.67
C PRO A 300 -6.53 -6.77 16.68
N LEU A 301 -5.88 -7.29 15.64
CA LEU A 301 -4.45 -7.04 15.45
C LEU A 301 -4.22 -5.52 15.32
N PRO A 302 -3.13 -4.96 15.86
CA PRO A 302 -2.74 -3.58 15.57
C PRO A 302 -2.64 -3.33 14.05
N TRP A 303 -3.07 -2.15 13.59
CA TRP A 303 -3.18 -1.87 12.15
C TRP A 303 -1.84 -2.02 11.38
N TRP A 304 -0.72 -1.64 12.01
CA TRP A 304 0.61 -1.83 11.42
C TRP A 304 0.94 -3.32 11.18
N ARG A 305 0.46 -4.23 12.06
CA ARG A 305 0.56 -5.68 11.84
C ARG A 305 -0.34 -6.12 10.70
N VAL A 306 -1.55 -5.59 10.57
CA VAL A 306 -2.42 -5.88 9.41
C VAL A 306 -1.72 -5.50 8.10
N ARG A 307 -1.10 -4.32 8.03
CA ARG A 307 -0.34 -3.91 6.85
C ARG A 307 0.82 -4.86 6.54
N ARG A 308 1.60 -5.25 7.55
CA ARG A 308 2.78 -6.10 7.36
C ARG A 308 2.42 -7.57 7.09
N GLU A 309 1.49 -8.13 7.85
CA GLU A 309 1.21 -9.57 7.91
C GLU A 309 0.00 -9.99 7.07
N VAL A 310 -1.00 -9.11 6.91
CA VAL A 310 -2.15 -9.39 6.05
C VAL A 310 -1.88 -8.85 4.65
N CYS A 311 -1.59 -7.56 4.49
CA CYS A 311 -1.35 -7.00 3.15
C CYS A 311 0.03 -7.39 2.57
N GLY A 312 1.08 -7.30 3.39
CA GLY A 312 2.47 -7.47 2.97
C GLY A 312 3.12 -6.15 2.60
N VAL A 313 4.45 -6.06 2.67
CA VAL A 313 5.20 -4.84 2.29
C VAL A 313 5.07 -4.54 0.79
N THR A 314 5.46 -3.33 0.36
CA THR A 314 5.24 -2.87 -1.03
C THR A 314 5.85 -3.77 -2.09
N ASP A 315 7.03 -4.33 -1.82
CA ASP A 315 7.73 -5.27 -2.70
C ASP A 315 7.29 -6.72 -2.37
N PRO A 316 6.53 -7.40 -3.24
CA PRO A 316 6.05 -8.75 -2.98
C PRO A 316 7.15 -9.77 -2.66
N ALA A 317 8.36 -9.59 -3.23
CA ALA A 317 9.50 -10.47 -2.98
C ALA A 317 10.07 -10.35 -1.55
N LYS A 318 9.72 -9.26 -0.84
CA LYS A 318 10.12 -9.01 0.55
C LYS A 318 8.94 -9.16 1.52
N ALA A 319 7.76 -9.50 1.03
CA ALA A 319 6.58 -9.67 1.84
C ALA A 319 6.63 -10.99 2.60
N LEU A 320 6.09 -11.01 3.81
CA LEU A 320 6.08 -12.22 4.63
C LEU A 320 5.16 -13.29 4.02
N PRO A 321 5.47 -14.59 4.19
CA PRO A 321 4.51 -15.66 3.94
C PRO A 321 3.18 -15.40 4.67
N GLY A 322 2.05 -15.75 4.08
CA GLY A 322 0.72 -15.54 4.66
C GLY A 322 0.15 -14.14 4.46
N SER A 323 0.94 -13.21 3.93
CA SER A 323 0.46 -11.91 3.44
C SER A 323 -0.07 -12.02 2.01
N LEU A 324 -0.95 -11.10 1.60
CA LEU A 324 -1.54 -11.10 0.26
C LEU A 324 -0.47 -11.00 -0.83
N ARG A 325 0.45 -10.05 -0.68
CA ARG A 325 1.52 -9.83 -1.66
C ARG A 325 2.53 -10.98 -1.67
N GLY A 326 2.90 -11.49 -0.50
CA GLY A 326 3.84 -12.61 -0.39
C GLY A 326 3.28 -13.89 -0.98
N ASP A 327 2.05 -14.25 -0.62
CA ASP A 327 1.39 -15.45 -1.16
C ASP A 327 1.07 -15.32 -2.64
N ALA A 328 0.79 -14.11 -3.14
CA ALA A 328 0.63 -13.88 -4.58
C ALA A 328 1.94 -14.11 -5.35
N ALA A 329 3.07 -13.60 -4.83
CA ALA A 329 4.37 -13.82 -5.43
C ALA A 329 4.80 -15.30 -5.39
N ALA A 330 4.38 -16.05 -4.36
CA ALA A 330 4.66 -17.47 -4.20
C ALA A 330 3.64 -18.39 -4.91
N GLY A 331 2.65 -17.85 -5.63
CA GLY A 331 1.64 -18.64 -6.34
C GLY A 331 0.56 -19.30 -5.45
N LEU A 332 0.46 -18.93 -4.17
CA LEU A 332 -0.55 -19.43 -3.22
C LEU A 332 -1.86 -18.63 -3.26
N LEU A 333 -1.83 -17.42 -3.81
CA LEU A 333 -2.99 -16.55 -3.94
C LEU A 333 -3.14 -16.13 -5.41
N PRO A 334 -4.32 -16.30 -6.04
CA PRO A 334 -4.54 -15.93 -7.45
C PRO A 334 -4.74 -14.41 -7.60
N LEU A 335 -3.80 -13.63 -7.04
CA LEU A 335 -3.72 -12.18 -7.19
C LEU A 335 -2.66 -11.90 -8.26
N ALA A 336 -3.13 -11.65 -9.48
CA ALA A 336 -2.30 -11.36 -10.64
C ALA A 336 -2.95 -10.26 -11.49
N ARG A 337 -2.22 -9.74 -12.46
CA ARG A 337 -2.78 -8.84 -13.46
C ARG A 337 -3.79 -9.58 -14.35
N PHE A 338 -4.65 -8.84 -15.03
CA PHE A 338 -5.64 -9.44 -15.96
C PHE A 338 -4.99 -10.20 -17.13
N ASP A 339 -3.77 -9.81 -17.51
CA ASP A 339 -2.93 -10.51 -18.50
C ASP A 339 -2.21 -11.75 -17.94
N GLY A 340 -2.46 -12.10 -16.67
CA GLY A 340 -1.82 -13.22 -15.98
C GLY A 340 -0.44 -12.93 -15.42
N ALA A 341 0.14 -11.74 -15.66
CA ALA A 341 1.45 -11.41 -15.14
C ALA A 341 1.45 -11.31 -13.60
N PRO A 342 2.51 -11.80 -12.93
CA PRO A 342 2.58 -11.80 -11.47
C PRO A 342 2.65 -10.38 -10.89
N VAL A 343 2.36 -10.27 -9.60
CA VAL A 343 2.58 -9.02 -8.86
C VAL A 343 4.07 -8.68 -8.79
N THR A 344 4.38 -7.38 -8.86
CA THR A 344 5.75 -6.85 -8.78
C THR A 344 5.81 -5.69 -7.80
N LYS A 345 6.99 -5.15 -7.52
CA LYS A 345 7.13 -3.93 -6.69
C LYS A 345 6.34 -2.74 -7.26
N VAL A 346 6.30 -2.60 -8.59
CA VAL A 346 5.58 -1.50 -9.27
C VAL A 346 4.08 -1.77 -9.39
N ASN A 347 3.69 -3.04 -9.55
CA ASN A 347 2.30 -3.47 -9.50
C ASN A 347 2.11 -4.57 -8.45
N ASN A 348 2.00 -4.15 -7.19
CA ASN A 348 1.84 -5.03 -6.04
C ASN A 348 0.39 -5.43 -5.75
N GLY A 349 -0.50 -5.21 -6.72
CA GLY A 349 -1.88 -5.69 -6.74
C GLY A 349 -2.89 -4.97 -5.85
N VAL A 350 -2.52 -4.68 -4.61
CA VAL A 350 -3.44 -4.16 -3.60
C VAL A 350 -2.84 -2.94 -2.91
N HIS A 351 -3.66 -1.95 -2.62
CA HIS A 351 -3.39 -0.87 -1.66
C HIS A 351 -4.16 -1.14 -0.37
N LEU A 352 -3.59 -0.75 0.77
CA LEU A 352 -4.24 -0.73 2.07
C LEU A 352 -3.81 0.55 2.78
N SER A 353 -4.78 1.33 3.28
CA SER A 353 -4.50 2.60 3.97
C SER A 353 -3.41 2.45 5.04
N ASN A 354 -2.48 3.40 5.10
CA ASN A 354 -1.26 3.28 5.87
C ASN A 354 -1.44 3.59 7.37
N GLY A 355 -2.47 4.35 7.71
CA GLY A 355 -2.83 4.73 9.08
C GLY A 355 -4.19 5.43 9.11
N ALA A 356 -4.58 5.96 10.28
CA ALA A 356 -5.92 6.52 10.50
C ALA A 356 -6.28 7.67 9.55
N MET A 357 -5.37 8.61 9.28
CA MET A 357 -5.66 9.73 8.38
C MET A 357 -5.84 9.30 6.93
N GLU A 358 -5.04 8.34 6.45
CA GLU A 358 -5.23 7.79 5.11
C GLU A 358 -6.50 6.94 5.02
N ALA A 359 -6.90 6.26 6.11
CA ALA A 359 -8.19 5.57 6.16
C ALA A 359 -9.37 6.54 5.97
N LEU A 360 -9.33 7.72 6.61
CA LEU A 360 -10.31 8.79 6.39
C LEU A 360 -10.26 9.33 4.95
N HIS A 361 -9.05 9.59 4.43
CA HIS A 361 -8.85 10.05 3.06
C HIS A 361 -9.43 9.07 2.03
N ASP A 362 -9.11 7.79 2.17
CA ASP A 362 -9.53 6.75 1.25
C ASP A 362 -11.03 6.47 1.39
N ALA A 363 -11.59 6.50 2.60
CA ALA A 363 -13.04 6.37 2.80
C ALA A 363 -13.80 7.52 2.13
N TRP A 364 -13.27 8.75 2.24
CA TRP A 364 -13.82 9.91 1.54
C TRP A 364 -13.71 9.77 0.03
N THR A 365 -12.54 9.38 -0.46
CA THR A 365 -12.27 9.26 -1.91
C THR A 365 -13.10 8.15 -2.55
N TRP A 366 -13.12 6.96 -1.97
CA TRP A 366 -13.67 5.77 -2.62
C TRP A 366 -15.13 5.48 -2.26
N PHE A 367 -15.63 6.01 -1.15
CA PHE A 367 -16.99 5.73 -0.64
C PHE A 367 -17.84 6.99 -0.37
N ASP A 368 -17.33 8.19 -0.67
CA ASP A 368 -18.01 9.47 -0.37
C ASP A 368 -18.38 9.64 1.11
N ILE A 369 -17.63 9.01 2.01
CA ILE A 369 -17.85 9.17 3.44
C ILE A 369 -17.18 10.48 3.86
N ALA A 370 -17.99 11.50 4.12
CA ALA A 370 -17.49 12.79 4.59
C ALA A 370 -16.64 12.60 5.87
N PRO A 371 -15.37 13.06 5.89
CA PRO A 371 -14.44 12.80 7.00
C PRO A 371 -15.02 13.18 8.36
N ASP A 372 -15.67 14.33 8.46
CA ASP A 372 -16.22 14.87 9.72
C ASP A 372 -17.41 14.06 10.27
N THR A 373 -18.00 13.18 9.45
CA THR A 373 -19.12 12.31 9.88
C THR A 373 -18.65 11.01 10.53
N THR A 374 -17.35 10.69 10.41
CA THR A 374 -16.74 9.46 10.95
C THR A 374 -16.40 9.60 12.43
N VAL A 375 -16.10 8.48 13.10
CA VAL A 375 -15.52 8.50 14.46
C VAL A 375 -14.20 9.29 14.46
N GLY A 376 -13.33 9.06 13.48
CA GLY A 376 -12.06 9.77 13.32
C GLY A 376 -12.21 11.28 13.18
N GLY A 377 -13.11 11.74 12.32
CA GLY A 377 -13.39 13.15 12.14
C GLY A 377 -13.91 13.84 13.41
N ARG A 378 -14.74 13.15 14.19
CA ARG A 378 -15.22 13.68 15.47
C ARG A 378 -14.11 13.80 16.52
N VAL A 379 -13.17 12.85 16.56
CA VAL A 379 -12.00 12.90 17.46
C VAL A 379 -11.11 14.08 17.09
N LEU A 380 -10.86 14.31 15.80
CA LEU A 380 -10.10 15.46 15.32
C LEU A 380 -10.82 16.79 15.62
N SER A 381 -12.13 16.84 15.38
CA SER A 381 -12.95 18.02 15.66
C SER A 381 -12.95 18.39 17.15
N ALA A 382 -13.00 17.40 18.05
CA ALA A 382 -12.88 17.62 19.48
C ALA A 382 -11.52 18.21 19.91
N ALA A 383 -10.48 18.05 19.07
CA ALA A 383 -9.16 18.64 19.25
C ALA A 383 -8.98 19.98 18.49
N GLY A 384 -10.05 20.53 17.91
CA GLY A 384 -9.99 21.78 17.14
C GLY A 384 -9.45 21.61 15.72
N LEU A 385 -9.36 20.38 15.20
CA LEU A 385 -8.88 20.09 13.85
C LEU A 385 -10.05 19.74 12.92
N SER A 386 -10.04 20.28 11.71
CA SER A 386 -10.96 19.88 10.63
C SER A 386 -10.37 18.74 9.82
N ALA A 387 -11.02 17.57 9.84
CA ALA A 387 -10.56 16.44 9.05
C ALA A 387 -10.67 16.74 7.54
N GLN A 388 -11.73 17.43 7.13
CA GLN A 388 -11.88 17.83 5.72
C GLN A 388 -10.78 18.78 5.26
N GLU A 389 -10.35 19.76 6.07
CA GLU A 389 -9.26 20.68 5.71
C GLU A 389 -7.92 19.95 5.63
N LEU A 390 -7.58 19.14 6.64
CA LEU A 390 -6.36 18.32 6.66
C LEU A 390 -6.21 17.47 5.39
N LEU A 391 -7.29 16.82 4.97
CA LEU A 391 -7.30 15.94 3.80
C LEU A 391 -7.35 16.72 2.47
N THR A 392 -7.82 17.97 2.48
CA THR A 392 -7.87 18.85 1.31
C THR A 392 -6.52 19.51 1.03
N GLU A 393 -5.89 20.06 2.06
CA GLU A 393 -4.58 20.73 1.94
C GLU A 393 -3.44 19.71 1.74
N ALA A 394 -3.61 18.50 2.28
CA ALA A 394 -2.70 17.35 2.19
C ALA A 394 -1.30 17.55 2.80
N PHE A 395 -0.92 18.78 3.16
CA PHE A 395 0.35 19.13 3.76
C PHE A 395 0.17 20.03 4.97
N VAL A 396 1.04 19.85 5.95
CA VAL A 396 1.23 20.72 7.12
C VAL A 396 2.69 21.15 7.21
N THR A 397 2.98 22.13 8.05
CA THR A 397 4.33 22.52 8.42
C THR A 397 4.62 21.95 9.82
N ASP A 398 5.68 21.15 9.94
CA ASP A 398 6.12 20.65 11.25
C ASP A 398 6.87 21.72 12.06
N THR A 399 7.23 21.40 13.31
CA THR A 399 7.92 22.32 14.23
C THR A 399 9.28 22.79 13.74
N ASP A 400 9.89 22.08 12.77
CA ASP A 400 11.15 22.45 12.14
C ASP A 400 10.94 23.33 10.88
N GLY A 401 9.70 23.76 10.62
CA GLY A 401 9.36 24.53 9.43
C GLY A 401 9.34 23.69 8.15
N ARG A 402 9.35 22.35 8.24
CA ARG A 402 9.35 21.49 7.06
C ARG A 402 7.92 21.22 6.61
N ARG A 403 7.71 21.26 5.29
CA ARG A 403 6.46 20.79 4.68
C ARG A 403 6.39 19.27 4.78
N ARG A 404 5.34 18.75 5.42
CA ARG A 404 5.10 17.32 5.63
C ARG A 404 3.76 16.93 5.04
N ALA A 405 3.71 15.82 4.30
CA ALA A 405 2.43 15.28 3.84
C ALA A 405 1.71 14.67 5.04
N VAL A 406 0.41 14.96 5.22
CA VAL A 406 -0.36 14.44 6.36
C VAL A 406 -0.29 12.91 6.42
N SER A 407 -0.38 12.24 5.27
CA SER A 407 -0.29 10.77 5.19
C SER A 407 1.06 10.19 5.58
N VAL A 408 2.16 10.93 5.36
CA VAL A 408 3.51 10.51 5.74
C VAL A 408 3.75 10.79 7.23
N LEU A 409 3.31 11.96 7.71
CA LEU A 409 3.45 12.36 9.10
C LEU A 409 2.70 11.40 10.04
N THR A 410 1.56 10.87 9.60
CA THR A 410 0.73 9.94 10.38
C THR A 410 0.82 8.49 9.93
N ASP A 411 1.87 8.10 9.20
CA ASP A 411 2.04 6.72 8.71
C ASP A 411 2.13 5.73 9.88
N GLY A 412 1.29 4.70 9.87
CA GLY A 412 1.29 3.63 10.87
C GLY A 412 0.70 4.02 12.23
N LEU A 413 0.37 5.30 12.44
CA LEU A 413 -0.23 5.79 13.68
C LEU A 413 -1.70 5.41 13.79
N ASP A 414 -2.13 5.13 15.02
CA ASP A 414 -3.55 5.08 15.33
C ASP A 414 -4.15 6.50 15.35
N LEU A 415 -5.47 6.59 15.51
CA LEU A 415 -6.19 7.85 15.46
C LEU A 415 -5.78 8.82 16.59
N THR A 416 -5.47 8.30 17.78
CA THR A 416 -5.11 9.12 18.94
C THR A 416 -3.72 9.70 18.74
N ASP A 417 -2.76 8.86 18.35
CA ASP A 417 -1.40 9.29 18.07
C ASP A 417 -1.34 10.25 16.87
N ALA A 418 -2.10 9.97 15.81
CA ALA A 418 -2.21 10.86 14.65
C ALA A 418 -2.76 12.24 15.03
N ARG A 419 -3.80 12.29 15.86
CA ARG A 419 -4.35 13.55 16.40
C ARG A 419 -3.27 14.32 17.16
N ASP A 420 -2.54 13.67 18.06
CA ASP A 420 -1.56 14.34 18.91
C ASP A 420 -0.41 14.94 18.10
N VAL A 421 0.05 14.23 17.07
CA VAL A 421 1.04 14.76 16.12
C VAL A 421 0.49 15.95 15.32
N LEU A 422 -0.78 15.91 14.92
CA LEU A 422 -1.39 16.97 14.11
C LEU A 422 -1.74 18.24 14.90
N VAL A 423 -2.07 18.13 16.19
CA VAL A 423 -2.30 19.31 17.07
C VAL A 423 -1.04 20.17 17.19
N GLY A 424 0.15 19.56 17.13
CA GLY A 424 1.42 20.28 17.15
C GLY A 424 1.89 20.83 15.80
N ALA A 425 1.17 20.56 14.70
CA ALA A 425 1.55 20.99 13.36
C ALA A 425 0.77 22.25 12.93
N GLU A 426 1.43 23.16 12.22
CA GLU A 426 0.78 24.35 11.67
C GLU A 426 0.33 24.10 10.23
N PHE A 427 -0.78 24.68 9.81
CA PHE A 427 -1.17 24.62 8.40
C PHE A 427 -0.22 25.47 7.56
N ALA A 428 0.30 24.89 6.47
CA ALA A 428 1.04 25.68 5.51
C ALA A 428 0.11 26.81 5.02
N PRO A 429 0.57 28.09 5.03
CA PRO A 429 -0.26 29.18 4.56
C PRO A 429 -0.70 28.87 3.13
N LYS A 430 -1.99 29.11 2.84
CA LYS A 430 -2.50 29.00 1.47
C LYS A 430 -1.63 29.89 0.60
N SER A 431 -0.86 29.30 -0.31
CA SER A 431 -0.12 30.02 -1.32
C SER A 431 -1.14 30.76 -2.17
N SER A 432 -1.27 32.07 -1.90
CA SER A 432 -2.17 33.00 -2.58
C SER A 432 -1.83 33.15 -4.05
#